data_AF-A0A8B8PFJ8-F1
#
_entry.id   AF-A0A8B8PFJ8-F1
#
_cell.length_a   1.000
_cell.length_b   1.000
_cell.length_c   1.000
_cell.angle_alpha   90.00
_cell.angle_beta   90.00
_cell.angle_gamma   90.00
#
_symmetry.space_group_name_H-M   'P 1'
#
loop_
_entity.id
_entity.type
_entity.pdbx_description
1 polymer ?
#
loop_
_entity_poly.entity_id
_entity_poly.type
_entity_poly.pdbx_seq_one_letter_code
_entity_poly.pdbx_strand_id
1 'polypeptide(L)'
;MVKSTIVSSVLLLVFAVVLKPALAAVEPAPGYDVSLEACIKKMTQPCGLELFHNIFHDGPDVSESCCGILVEMGDPCHSEFVDVVLSNDKFYARTADYLKRSLNAWKRCKSIVKGH
;
A
#
# COMPACT_ATOMS: atom_id res chain seq x y z
N MET A 1 -58.30 22.96 -4.29
CA MET A 1 -57.38 21.85 -4.60
C MET A 1 -55.99 22.42 -4.82
N VAL A 2 -55.18 22.58 -3.76
CA VAL A 2 -53.79 23.07 -3.89
C VAL A 2 -52.89 22.59 -2.74
N LYS A 3 -53.39 21.73 -1.85
CA LYS A 3 -52.69 21.32 -0.63
C LYS A 3 -52.02 19.93 -0.74
N SER A 4 -52.49 19.08 -1.65
CA SER A 4 -51.89 17.76 -1.93
C SER A 4 -50.62 17.83 -2.77
N THR A 5 -50.53 18.77 -3.72
CA THR A 5 -49.34 18.91 -4.59
C THR A 5 -48.15 19.47 -3.83
N ILE A 6 -48.35 20.41 -2.90
CA ILE A 6 -47.28 21.01 -2.10
C ILE A 6 -46.63 19.96 -1.18
N VAL A 7 -47.43 19.09 -0.54
CA VAL A 7 -46.91 18.02 0.33
C VAL A 7 -46.10 17.00 -0.48
N SER A 8 -46.56 16.66 -1.69
CA SER A 8 -45.86 15.72 -2.57
C SER A 8 -44.54 16.27 -3.13
N SER A 9 -44.51 17.55 -3.51
CA SER A 9 -43.28 18.22 -3.96
C SER A 9 -42.27 18.44 -2.83
N VAL A 10 -42.74 18.74 -1.61
CA VAL A 10 -41.85 18.87 -0.43
C VAL A 10 -41.27 17.51 -0.05
N LEU A 11 -42.04 16.42 -0.10
CA LEU A 11 -41.54 15.08 0.22
C LEU A 11 -40.45 14.60 -0.76
N LEU A 12 -40.59 14.90 -2.05
CA LEU A 12 -39.59 14.58 -3.08
C LEU A 12 -38.31 15.42 -2.92
N LEU A 13 -38.43 16.70 -2.59
CA LEU A 13 -37.27 17.56 -2.31
C LEU A 13 -36.52 17.11 -1.05
N VAL A 14 -37.23 16.67 -0.01
CA VAL A 14 -36.59 16.14 1.20
C VAL A 14 -35.80 14.87 0.88
N PHE A 15 -36.33 13.95 0.07
CA PHE A 15 -35.64 12.71 -0.34
C PHE A 15 -34.34 12.97 -1.13
N ALA A 16 -34.32 13.98 -1.99
CA ALA A 16 -33.11 14.38 -2.73
C ALA A 16 -32.02 14.96 -1.81
N VAL A 17 -32.39 15.58 -0.70
CA VAL A 17 -31.44 16.16 0.27
C VAL A 17 -30.87 15.08 1.22
N VAL A 18 -31.57 13.97 1.46
CA VAL A 18 -31.08 12.86 2.31
C VAL A 18 -30.09 11.96 1.58
N LEU A 19 -30.18 11.85 0.25
CA LEU A 19 -29.12 11.22 -0.55
C LEU A 19 -27.93 12.18 -0.70
N LYS A 20 -27.29 12.51 0.43
CA LYS A 20 -25.88 12.88 0.39
C LYS A 20 -25.17 11.70 -0.27
N PRO A 21 -24.51 11.86 -1.43
CA PRO A 21 -23.46 10.94 -1.77
C PRO A 21 -22.45 11.11 -0.65
N ALA A 22 -22.38 10.15 0.26
CA ALA A 22 -21.14 9.89 0.96
C ALA A 22 -20.16 9.35 -0.09
N LEU A 23 -19.77 10.20 -1.07
CA LEU A 23 -18.36 10.27 -1.40
C LEU A 23 -17.73 10.83 -0.13
N ALA A 24 -17.47 9.93 0.81
CA ALA A 24 -16.20 10.04 1.49
C ALA A 24 -15.18 10.07 0.34
N ALA A 25 -14.79 11.28 -0.06
CA ALA A 25 -13.40 11.50 -0.29
C ALA A 25 -12.75 10.89 0.96
N VAL A 26 -12.19 9.69 0.80
CA VAL A 26 -11.04 9.32 1.60
C VAL A 26 -10.09 10.46 1.30
N GLU A 27 -10.15 11.50 2.13
CA GLU A 27 -9.11 12.52 2.22
C GLU A 27 -7.85 11.67 2.40
N PRO A 28 -6.94 11.61 1.41
CA PRO A 28 -5.70 10.90 1.64
C PRO A 28 -5.09 11.55 2.86
N ALA A 29 -4.79 10.75 3.88
CA ALA A 29 -4.04 11.25 5.03
C ALA A 29 -2.85 12.06 4.49
N PRO A 30 -2.52 13.23 5.05
CA PRO A 30 -1.47 14.06 4.51
C PRO A 30 -0.14 13.30 4.64
N GLY A 31 0.32 12.74 3.52
CA GLY A 31 1.55 11.97 3.46
C GLY A 31 1.53 10.90 2.38
N TYR A 32 2.14 11.25 1.24
CA TYR A 32 2.72 10.34 0.26
C TYR A 32 1.75 9.71 -0.75
N ASP A 33 1.54 10.41 -1.88
CA ASP A 33 0.84 9.89 -3.07
C ASP A 33 1.77 9.01 -3.94
N VAL A 34 2.58 8.15 -3.33
CA VAL A 34 3.44 7.30 -4.17
C VAL A 34 2.64 6.16 -4.73
N SER A 35 2.45 6.24 -6.05
CA SER A 35 1.85 5.15 -6.79
C SER A 35 2.77 3.94 -6.77
N LEU A 36 2.15 2.76 -6.61
CA LEU A 36 2.82 1.48 -6.81
C LEU A 36 3.60 1.46 -8.14
N GLU A 37 3.05 2.08 -9.20
CA GLU A 37 3.71 2.21 -10.50
C GLU A 37 5.06 2.94 -10.42
N ALA A 38 5.14 4.03 -9.66
CA ALA A 38 6.39 4.75 -9.45
C ALA A 38 7.40 3.93 -8.65
N CYS A 39 6.94 3.11 -7.70
CA CYS A 39 7.81 2.22 -6.92
C CYS A 39 8.39 1.08 -7.75
N ILE A 40 7.55 0.35 -8.50
CA ILE A 40 8.00 -0.81 -9.28
C ILE A 40 9.02 -0.42 -10.36
N LYS A 41 8.99 0.83 -10.87
CA LYS A 41 9.98 1.33 -11.83
C LYS A 41 11.39 1.47 -11.25
N LYS A 42 11.52 1.57 -9.92
CA LYS A 42 12.81 1.68 -9.22
C LYS A 42 13.41 0.32 -8.87
N MET A 43 12.65 -0.76 -9.01
CA MET A 43 13.09 -2.12 -8.67
C MET A 43 13.29 -2.94 -9.94
N THR A 44 14.41 -3.65 -10.03
CA THR A 44 14.62 -4.62 -11.12
C THR A 44 13.85 -5.91 -10.83
N GLN A 45 13.41 -6.62 -11.86
CA GLN A 45 12.71 -7.90 -11.68
C GLN A 45 13.52 -8.92 -10.85
N PRO A 46 14.84 -9.13 -11.09
CA PRO A 46 15.64 -10.06 -10.27
C PRO A 46 15.66 -9.68 -8.78
N CYS A 47 15.88 -8.39 -8.47
CA CYS A 47 15.91 -7.93 -7.09
C CYS A 47 14.55 -7.97 -6.41
N GLY A 48 13.47 -7.68 -7.15
CA GLY A 48 12.11 -7.85 -6.66
C GLY A 48 11.81 -9.31 -6.30
N LEU A 49 12.30 -10.27 -7.08
CA LEU A 49 12.13 -11.70 -6.81
C LEU A 49 12.96 -12.16 -5.59
N GLU A 50 14.21 -11.70 -5.46
CA GLU A 50 15.03 -11.97 -4.27
C GLU A 50 14.36 -11.45 -3.01
N LEU A 51 13.91 -10.20 -3.03
CA LEU A 51 13.21 -9.57 -1.91
C LEU A 51 11.92 -10.32 -1.56
N PHE A 52 11.12 -10.68 -2.57
CA PHE A 52 9.91 -11.45 -2.40
C PHE A 52 10.18 -12.80 -1.73
N HIS A 53 11.19 -13.55 -2.21
CA HIS A 53 11.53 -14.84 -1.62
C HIS A 53 12.07 -14.72 -0.19
N ASN A 54 12.95 -13.75 0.06
CA ASN A 54 13.48 -13.46 1.39
C ASN A 54 12.35 -13.24 2.41
N ILE A 55 11.35 -12.43 2.05
CA ILE A 55 10.26 -12.07 2.96
C ILE A 55 9.24 -13.21 3.05
N PHE A 56 8.70 -13.67 1.91
CA PHE A 56 7.47 -14.46 1.89
C PHE A 56 7.66 -15.98 1.80
N HIS A 57 8.88 -16.44 1.49
CA HIS A 57 9.20 -17.84 1.21
C HIS A 57 10.39 -18.40 1.98
N ASP A 58 10.80 -17.76 3.09
CA ASP A 58 11.98 -18.20 3.86
C ASP A 58 13.25 -18.27 3.00
N GLY A 59 13.34 -17.41 1.99
CA GLY A 59 14.48 -17.34 1.08
C GLY A 59 15.75 -16.80 1.75
N PRO A 60 16.89 -16.90 1.06
CA PRO A 60 18.15 -16.36 1.55
C PRO A 60 18.10 -14.84 1.72
N ASP A 61 19.13 -14.30 2.37
CA ASP A 61 19.34 -12.86 2.48
C ASP A 61 19.38 -12.19 1.09
N VAL A 62 18.81 -10.99 0.99
CA VAL A 62 18.90 -10.14 -0.21
C VAL A 62 20.38 -9.84 -0.50
N SER A 63 20.79 -10.03 -1.76
CA SER A 63 22.16 -9.78 -2.19
C SER A 63 22.59 -8.32 -1.96
N GLU A 64 23.90 -8.06 -1.82
CA GLU A 64 24.41 -6.70 -1.63
C GLU A 64 24.06 -5.78 -2.81
N SER A 65 24.11 -6.30 -4.05
CA SER A 65 23.69 -5.57 -5.25
C SER A 65 22.21 -5.17 -5.19
N CYS A 66 21.33 -6.09 -4.78
CA CYS A 66 19.91 -5.77 -4.63
C CYS A 66 19.62 -4.90 -3.40
N CYS A 67 20.46 -4.95 -2.37
CA CYS A 67 20.35 -4.02 -1.24
C CYS A 67 20.59 -2.56 -1.66
N GLY A 68 21.52 -2.29 -2.58
CA GLY A 68 21.70 -0.95 -3.14
C GLY A 68 20.43 -0.42 -3.80
N ILE A 69 19.84 -1.22 -4.69
CA ILE A 69 18.60 -0.88 -5.40
C ILE A 69 17.43 -0.72 -4.43
N LEU A 70 17.31 -1.59 -3.43
CA LEU A 70 16.24 -1.49 -2.42
C LEU A 70 16.33 -0.18 -1.62
N VAL A 71 17.53 0.20 -1.19
CA VAL A 71 17.73 1.45 -0.43
C VAL A 71 17.47 2.67 -1.30
N GLU A 72 17.88 2.65 -2.58
CA GLU A 72 17.58 3.71 -3.56
C GLU A 72 16.08 3.82 -3.86
N MET A 73 15.38 2.68 -3.96
CA MET A 73 13.92 2.63 -4.12
C MET A 73 13.21 3.34 -2.96
N GLY A 74 13.68 3.14 -1.74
CA GLY A 74 13.26 3.84 -0.52
C GLY A 74 12.27 3.06 0.35
N ASP A 75 12.27 3.39 1.65
CA ASP A 75 11.45 2.76 2.70
C ASP A 75 9.95 2.75 2.38
N PRO A 76 9.37 3.85 1.84
CA PRO A 76 7.95 3.85 1.55
C PRO A 76 7.56 2.91 0.42
N CYS A 77 8.39 2.81 -0.63
CA CYS A 77 8.16 1.88 -1.73
C CYS A 77 8.35 0.43 -1.31
N HIS A 78 9.30 0.18 -0.40
CA HIS A 78 9.47 -1.14 0.21
C HIS A 78 8.25 -1.54 1.03
N SER A 79 7.70 -0.61 1.82
CA SER A 79 6.49 -0.84 2.62
C SER A 79 5.27 -1.10 1.74
N GLU A 80 5.06 -0.28 0.71
CA GLU A 80 3.98 -0.46 -0.27
C GLU A 80 4.06 -1.82 -0.97
N PHE A 81 5.26 -2.25 -1.40
CA PHE A 81 5.46 -3.58 -1.98
C PHE A 81 5.02 -4.70 -1.03
N VAL A 82 5.37 -4.60 0.25
CA VAL A 82 5.02 -5.60 1.26
C VAL A 82 3.52 -5.62 1.53
N ASP A 83 2.90 -4.44 1.64
CA ASP A 83 1.47 -4.30 1.90
C ASP A 83 0.62 -4.85 0.74
N VAL A 84 1.03 -4.60 -0.51
CA VAL A 84 0.38 -5.16 -1.70
C VAL A 84 0.47 -6.68 -1.75
N VAL A 85 1.59 -7.28 -1.32
CA VAL A 85 1.68 -8.74 -1.23
C VAL A 85 0.81 -9.28 -0.08
N LEU A 86 0.79 -8.61 1.06
CA LEU A 86 0.00 -9.01 2.24
C LEU A 86 -1.51 -8.87 2.03
N SER A 87 -1.95 -8.03 1.10
CA SER A 87 -3.37 -7.95 0.72
C SER A 87 -3.87 -9.22 0.01
N ASN A 88 -2.97 -10.15 -0.35
CA ASN A 88 -3.35 -11.47 -0.84
C ASN A 88 -3.58 -12.42 0.34
N ASP A 89 -4.78 -13.00 0.40
CA ASP A 89 -5.23 -13.94 1.45
C ASP A 89 -4.25 -15.09 1.72
N LYS A 90 -3.45 -15.49 0.71
CA LYS A 90 -2.41 -16.51 0.86
C LYS A 90 -1.37 -16.16 1.94
N PHE A 91 -1.08 -14.88 2.14
CA PHE A 91 -0.03 -14.41 3.05
C PHE A 91 -0.58 -13.87 4.37
N TYR A 92 -1.89 -13.59 4.45
CA TYR A 92 -2.53 -12.96 5.60
C TYR A 92 -2.28 -13.71 6.93
N ALA A 93 -2.34 -15.04 6.92
CA ALA A 93 -2.20 -15.86 8.12
C ALA A 93 -0.83 -15.72 8.83
N ARG A 94 0.21 -15.26 8.11
CA ARG A 94 1.58 -15.07 8.64
C ARG A 94 2.05 -13.62 8.54
N THR A 95 1.13 -12.67 8.48
CA THR A 95 1.42 -11.23 8.34
C THR A 95 2.50 -10.74 9.31
N ALA A 96 2.42 -11.09 10.59
CA ALA A 96 3.40 -10.65 11.59
C ALA A 96 4.83 -11.13 11.28
N ASP A 97 4.97 -12.37 10.81
CA ASP A 97 6.27 -12.94 10.44
C ASP A 97 6.86 -12.25 9.20
N TYR A 98 6.00 -11.97 8.21
CA TYR A 98 6.40 -11.28 6.98
C TYR A 98 6.79 -9.83 7.23
N LEU A 99 6.06 -9.10 8.08
CA LEU A 99 6.43 -7.75 8.49
C LEU A 99 7.78 -7.74 9.23
N LYS A 100 8.03 -8.73 10.11
CA LYS A 100 9.32 -8.88 10.79
C LYS A 100 10.47 -9.11 9.81
N ARG A 101 10.27 -9.99 8.81
CA ARG A 101 11.29 -10.28 7.78
C ARG A 101 11.52 -9.08 6.87
N SER A 102 10.46 -8.41 6.44
CA SER A 102 10.53 -7.13 5.71
C SER A 102 11.38 -6.10 6.44
N LEU A 103 11.15 -5.90 7.74
CA LEU A 103 11.92 -4.96 8.55
C LEU A 103 13.40 -5.39 8.66
N ASN A 104 13.66 -6.68 8.79
CA ASN A 104 15.03 -7.21 8.86
C ASN A 104 15.78 -7.00 7.53
N ALA A 105 15.15 -7.30 6.39
CA ALA A 105 15.72 -7.08 5.07
C ALA A 105 16.07 -5.60 4.87
N TRP A 106 15.14 -4.70 5.20
CA TRP A 106 15.35 -3.25 5.11
C TRP A 106 16.51 -2.76 5.98
N LYS A 107 16.54 -3.18 7.26
CA LYS A 107 17.63 -2.80 8.19
C LYS A 107 18.99 -3.31 7.72
N ARG A 108 19.05 -4.57 7.28
CA ARG A 108 20.27 -5.19 6.75
C ARG A 108 20.77 -4.43 5.52
N CYS A 109 19.92 -4.19 4.54
CA CYS A 109 20.31 -3.46 3.33
C CYS A 109 20.76 -2.02 3.62
N LYS A 110 20.07 -1.31 4.53
CA LYS A 110 20.56 0.01 4.98
C LYS A 110 21.92 -0.06 5.66
N SER A 111 22.22 -1.11 6.43
CA SER A 111 23.52 -1.25 7.09
C SER A 111 24.66 -1.50 6.09
N ILE A 112 24.40 -2.27 5.04
CA ILE A 112 25.37 -2.51 3.95
C ILE A 112 25.66 -1.20 3.22
N VAL A 113 24.62 -0.47 2.79
CA VAL A 113 24.79 0.78 2.03
C VAL A 113 25.45 1.89 2.86
N LYS A 114 25.23 1.93 4.19
CA LYS A 114 25.89 2.90 5.09
C LYS A 114 27.32 2.52 5.48
N GLY A 115 27.71 1.26 5.32
CA GLY A 115 29.03 0.74 5.66
C GLY A 115 30.06 0.85 4.52
N HIS A 116 29.63 1.31 3.35
CA HIS A 116 30.44 1.70 2.20
C HIS A 116 30.53 3.23 2.11
#